data_AF-Q9GPL4-F1
#
_entry.id   AF-Q9GPL4-F1
#
_cell.length_a   1.000
_cell.length_b   1.000
_cell.length_c   1.000
_cell.angle_alpha   90.00
_cell.angle_beta   90.00
_cell.angle_gamma   90.00
#
_symmetry.space_group_name_H-M   'P 1'
#
loop_
_entity.id
_entity.type
_entity.pdbx_description
1 polymer ?
#
loop_
_entity_poly.entity_id
_entity_poly.type
_entity_poly.pdbx_seq_one_letter_code
_entity_poly.pdbx_strand_id
1 'polypeptide(L)'
;GDYVDRGKYGTEVISVLLGLKVLHPDKMYVLRGNHESESICRIYGFFDEVKRRFSVKLFKEFTDVFNCLPIAALIEEIALCMHGGLSPELRNLNQINQIRRPLVVPDAGLACDILWSDPEENSCGWMQSQRGVSYTFGEDVVRRACENLKIDVVLRAHQVVDNGYAFFAERRLVTIFSASNYC
;
A
#
# COMPACT_ATOMS: atom_id res chain seq x y z
N GLY A 1 -0.81 -0.02 5.16
CA GLY A 1 -1.86 -0.70 4.38
C GLY A 1 -1.83 -2.17 4.70
N ASP A 2 -2.83 -2.89 4.19
CA ASP A 2 -3.05 -4.33 4.39
C ASP A 2 -3.29 -4.68 5.86
N TYR A 3 -4.33 -4.07 6.42
CA TYR A 3 -4.75 -4.27 7.81
C TYR A 3 -5.78 -5.38 7.96
N VAL A 4 -6.48 -5.71 6.86
CA VAL A 4 -7.57 -6.67 6.79
C VAL A 4 -7.24 -7.78 5.80
N ASP A 5 -8.14 -8.75 5.68
CA ASP A 5 -8.01 -9.97 4.87
C ASP A 5 -6.92 -10.95 5.35
N ARG A 6 -7.04 -12.21 4.92
CA ARG A 6 -6.13 -13.37 5.19
C ARG A 6 -5.96 -13.79 6.65
N GLY A 7 -6.00 -12.85 7.60
CA GLY A 7 -6.03 -13.07 9.04
C GLY A 7 -7.45 -13.31 9.58
N LYS A 8 -7.53 -13.66 10.87
CA LYS A 8 -8.81 -13.97 11.56
C LYS A 8 -9.47 -12.78 12.27
N TYR A 9 -8.74 -11.68 12.44
CA TYR A 9 -9.07 -10.58 13.34
C TYR A 9 -9.01 -9.22 12.61
N GLY A 10 -9.42 -9.18 11.34
CA GLY A 10 -9.32 -7.97 10.53
C GLY A 10 -10.15 -6.83 11.13
N THR A 11 -11.34 -7.13 11.66
CA THR A 11 -12.21 -6.13 12.30
C THR A 11 -11.61 -5.53 13.57
N GLU A 12 -10.95 -6.33 14.42
CA GLU A 12 -10.24 -5.82 15.59
C GLU A 12 -9.07 -4.92 15.19
N VAL A 13 -8.21 -5.38 14.27
CA VAL A 13 -7.02 -4.65 13.83
C VAL A 13 -7.40 -3.28 13.28
N ILE A 14 -8.34 -3.23 12.31
CA ILE A 14 -8.72 -1.96 11.70
C ILE A 14 -9.42 -1.02 12.69
N SER A 15 -10.22 -1.57 13.62
CA SER A 15 -10.91 -0.76 14.64
C SER A 15 -9.92 -0.09 15.59
N VAL A 16 -8.87 -0.80 16.02
CA VAL A 16 -7.82 -0.22 16.87
C VAL A 16 -7.06 0.87 16.11
N LEU A 17 -6.66 0.63 14.86
CA LEU A 17 -5.93 1.61 14.06
C LEU A 17 -6.74 2.89 13.80
N LEU A 18 -8.02 2.74 13.45
CA LEU A 18 -8.91 3.89 13.26
C LEU A 18 -9.19 4.62 14.58
N GLY A 19 -9.35 3.90 15.69
CA GLY A 19 -9.49 4.48 17.03
C GLY A 19 -8.26 5.32 17.42
N LEU A 20 -7.05 4.79 17.20
CA LEU A 20 -5.80 5.52 17.41
C LEU A 20 -5.67 6.72 16.47
N LYS A 21 -6.13 6.62 15.22
CA LYS A 21 -6.17 7.75 14.30
C LYS A 21 -7.09 8.87 14.78
N VAL A 22 -8.25 8.53 15.33
CA VAL A 22 -9.20 9.51 15.90
C VAL A 22 -8.61 10.14 17.18
N LEU A 23 -7.98 9.34 18.04
CA LEU A 23 -7.41 9.82 19.30
C LEU A 23 -6.14 10.66 19.10
N HIS A 24 -5.35 10.33 18.08
CA HIS A 24 -4.05 10.94 17.81
C HIS A 24 -3.92 11.34 16.32
N PRO A 25 -4.73 12.30 15.84
CA PRO A 25 -4.80 12.65 14.41
C PRO A 25 -3.47 13.13 13.83
N ASP A 26 -2.62 13.78 14.64
CA ASP A 26 -1.32 14.32 14.21
C ASP A 26 -0.12 13.41 14.54
N LYS A 27 -0.37 12.20 15.05
CA LYS A 27 0.68 11.24 15.42
C LYS A 27 0.48 9.85 14.84
N MET A 28 -0.76 9.48 14.52
CA MET A 28 -1.09 8.21 13.90
C MET A 28 -1.43 8.43 12.42
N TYR A 29 -0.77 7.69 11.54
CA TYR A 29 -0.98 7.76 10.09
C TYR A 29 -1.28 6.36 9.56
N VAL A 30 -2.32 6.26 8.73
CA VAL A 30 -2.83 5.00 8.21
C VAL A 30 -2.85 5.11 6.69
N LEU A 31 -1.85 4.53 6.03
CA LEU A 31 -1.80 4.47 4.57
C LEU A 31 -2.67 3.33 4.03
N ARG A 32 -3.27 3.52 2.87
CA ARG A 32 -4.03 2.50 2.15
C ARG A 32 -3.11 1.42 1.59
N GLY A 33 -3.48 0.15 1.72
CA GLY A 33 -2.93 -0.98 0.97
C GLY A 33 -3.90 -1.47 -0.10
N ASN A 34 -3.50 -2.47 -0.89
CA ASN A 34 -4.39 -3.01 -1.91
C ASN A 34 -5.57 -3.77 -1.29
N HIS A 35 -5.41 -4.34 -0.10
CA HIS A 35 -6.47 -5.02 0.64
C HIS A 35 -7.54 -4.08 1.22
N GLU A 36 -7.28 -2.78 1.32
CA GLU A 36 -8.31 -1.77 1.64
C GLU A 36 -9.11 -1.36 0.38
N SER A 37 -9.63 -2.35 -0.33
CA SER A 37 -10.44 -2.20 -1.56
C SER A 37 -11.60 -3.20 -1.54
N GLU A 38 -12.80 -2.76 -1.95
CA GLU A 38 -13.99 -3.60 -1.89
C GLU A 38 -13.83 -4.92 -2.65
N SER A 39 -13.27 -4.86 -3.85
CA SER A 39 -13.05 -6.03 -4.71
C SER A 39 -12.14 -7.06 -4.05
N ILE A 40 -11.08 -6.62 -3.38
CA ILE A 40 -10.10 -7.48 -2.72
C ILE A 40 -10.67 -8.07 -1.43
N CYS A 41 -11.29 -7.23 -0.58
CA CYS A 41 -11.95 -7.68 0.65
C CYS A 41 -13.00 -8.78 0.43
N ARG A 42 -13.70 -8.75 -0.72
CA ARG A 42 -14.70 -9.75 -1.10
C ARG A 42 -14.13 -11.13 -1.41
N ILE A 43 -12.86 -11.19 -1.78
CA ILE A 43 -12.17 -12.42 -2.18
C ILE A 43 -11.35 -12.99 -1.02
N TYR A 44 -10.72 -12.12 -0.22
CA TYR A 44 -9.67 -12.53 0.73
C TYR A 44 -10.09 -12.52 2.20
N GLY A 45 -11.38 -12.29 2.49
CA GLY A 45 -12.02 -12.74 3.74
C GLY A 45 -12.64 -11.64 4.61
N PHE A 46 -12.25 -10.38 4.48
CA PHE A 46 -12.77 -9.31 5.34
C PHE A 46 -14.26 -9.08 5.14
N PHE A 47 -14.75 -9.18 3.90
CA PHE A 47 -16.19 -9.12 3.63
C PHE A 47 -16.95 -10.20 4.41
N ASP A 48 -16.48 -11.44 4.35
CA ASP A 48 -17.12 -12.57 5.02
C ASP A 48 -17.01 -12.45 6.55
N GLU A 49 -15.89 -11.96 7.07
CA GLU A 49 -15.71 -11.68 8.49
C GLU A 49 -16.76 -10.67 8.99
N VAL A 50 -16.86 -9.52 8.33
CA VAL A 50 -17.80 -8.44 8.72
C VAL A 50 -19.25 -8.88 8.54
N LYS A 51 -19.58 -9.54 7.41
CA LYS A 51 -20.92 -10.05 7.13
C LYS A 51 -21.36 -11.07 8.18
N ARG A 52 -20.48 -12.00 8.56
CA ARG A 52 -20.80 -13.07 9.53
C ARG A 52 -20.98 -12.55 10.94
N ARG A 53 -20.16 -11.58 11.36
CA ARG A 53 -20.16 -11.05 12.73
C ARG A 53 -21.11 -9.88 12.96
N PHE A 54 -21.37 -9.11 11.90
CA PHE A 54 -22.09 -7.84 11.98
C PHE A 54 -23.13 -7.73 10.85
N SER A 55 -22.84 -6.96 9.81
CA SER A 55 -23.77 -6.73 8.71
C SER A 55 -23.06 -6.32 7.43
N VAL A 56 -23.72 -6.54 6.29
CA VAL A 56 -23.26 -6.04 4.98
C VAL A 56 -23.22 -4.50 4.95
N LYS A 57 -24.08 -3.84 5.74
CA LYS A 57 -24.07 -2.37 5.86
C LYS A 57 -22.75 -1.89 6.46
N LEU A 58 -22.30 -2.51 7.56
CA LEU A 58 -21.02 -2.15 8.20
C LEU A 58 -19.83 -2.35 7.26
N PHE A 59 -19.85 -3.39 6.42
CA PHE A 59 -18.80 -3.57 5.41
C PHE A 59 -18.73 -2.40 4.42
N LYS A 60 -19.88 -1.87 3.98
CA LYS A 60 -19.90 -0.69 3.10
C LYS A 60 -19.33 0.54 3.81
N GLU A 61 -19.62 0.73 5.09
CA GLU A 61 -19.07 1.82 5.90
C GLU A 61 -17.54 1.70 6.04
N PHE A 62 -16.99 0.49 6.21
CA PHE A 62 -15.53 0.27 6.14
C PHE A 62 -14.96 0.64 4.77
N THR A 63 -15.61 0.23 3.68
CA THR A 63 -15.20 0.60 2.32
C THR A 63 -15.20 2.11 2.08
N ASP A 64 -16.20 2.84 2.60
CA ASP A 64 -16.25 4.29 2.52
C ASP A 64 -15.05 4.95 3.23
N VAL A 65 -14.65 4.41 4.38
CA VAL A 65 -13.42 4.82 5.08
C VAL A 65 -12.18 4.49 4.27
N PHE A 66 -12.07 3.27 3.73
CA PHE A 66 -10.94 2.83 2.92
C PHE A 66 -10.73 3.70 1.69
N ASN A 67 -11.82 4.10 1.03
CA ASN A 67 -11.78 4.99 -0.13
C ASN A 67 -11.24 6.39 0.22
N CYS A 68 -11.24 6.78 1.50
CA CYS A 68 -10.71 8.05 1.98
C CYS A 68 -9.27 7.96 2.52
N LEU A 69 -8.67 6.77 2.61
CA LEU A 69 -7.31 6.62 3.12
C LEU A 69 -6.27 7.27 2.17
N PRO A 70 -5.23 7.93 2.70
CA PRO A 70 -4.10 8.40 1.91
C PRO A 70 -3.32 7.21 1.34
N ILE A 71 -2.79 7.34 0.12
CA ILE A 71 -2.07 6.25 -0.57
C ILE A 71 -0.54 6.34 -0.44
N ALA A 72 -0.02 7.50 -0.05
CA ALA A 72 1.40 7.71 0.20
C ALA A 72 1.63 8.77 1.29
N ALA A 73 2.83 8.80 1.85
CA ALA A 73 3.31 9.84 2.75
C ALA A 73 4.76 10.20 2.42
N LEU A 74 5.13 11.47 2.61
CA LEU A 74 6.51 11.94 2.49
C LEU A 74 6.98 12.36 3.89
N ILE A 75 8.08 11.78 4.37
CA ILE A 75 8.64 12.07 5.69
C ILE A 75 9.90 12.93 5.49
N GLU A 76 9.86 14.16 6.04
CA GLU A 76 11.00 15.11 6.04
C GLU A 76 11.62 15.35 4.65
N GLU A 77 10.84 15.25 3.57
CA GLU A 77 11.32 15.31 2.18
C GLU A 77 12.38 14.23 1.82
N ILE A 78 12.59 13.25 2.69
CA ILE A 78 13.63 12.22 2.59
C ILE A 78 13.04 10.88 2.17
N ALA A 79 11.95 10.45 2.83
CA ALA A 79 11.41 9.10 2.67
C ALA A 79 9.99 9.12 2.10
N LEU A 80 9.82 8.52 0.92
CA LEU A 80 8.50 8.32 0.31
C LEU A 80 7.94 6.96 0.70
N CYS A 81 6.84 6.97 1.45
CA CYS A 81 6.17 5.79 1.96
C CYS A 81 4.94 5.46 1.13
N MET A 82 4.77 4.20 0.74
CA MET A 82 3.57 3.67 0.08
C MET A 82 3.41 2.17 0.33
N HIS A 83 2.30 1.57 -0.07
CA HIS A 83 2.11 0.14 0.15
C HIS A 83 2.78 -0.73 -0.92
N GLY A 84 2.37 -0.50 -2.17
CA GLY A 84 2.90 -1.07 -3.41
C GLY A 84 4.28 -0.52 -3.70
N GLY A 85 4.47 0.17 -4.82
CA GLY A 85 5.77 0.74 -5.14
C GLY A 85 5.65 1.84 -6.16
N LEU A 86 6.74 2.05 -6.89
CA LEU A 86 6.80 3.10 -7.90
C LEU A 86 5.82 2.83 -9.05
N SER A 87 5.52 3.87 -9.82
CA SER A 87 4.73 3.79 -11.05
C SER A 87 5.51 4.36 -12.24
N PRO A 88 5.38 3.80 -13.46
CA PRO A 88 5.90 4.45 -14.67
C PRO A 88 5.25 5.81 -14.96
N GLU A 89 4.07 6.08 -14.36
CA GLU A 89 3.37 7.36 -14.48
C GLU A 89 3.82 8.39 -13.44
N LEU A 90 4.53 7.98 -12.38
CA LEU A 90 4.99 8.87 -11.31
C LEU A 90 6.24 9.65 -11.75
N ARG A 91 6.03 10.90 -12.18
CA ARG A 91 7.08 11.83 -12.61
C ARG A 91 7.38 12.91 -11.59
N ASN A 92 6.39 13.29 -10.78
CA ASN A 92 6.54 14.24 -9.68
C ASN A 92 5.53 13.96 -8.56
N LEU A 93 5.85 14.39 -7.34
CA LEU A 93 5.04 14.12 -6.15
C LEU A 93 3.66 14.82 -6.20
N ASN A 94 3.49 15.91 -6.96
CA ASN A 94 2.20 16.58 -7.06
C ASN A 94 1.14 15.72 -7.77
N GLN A 95 1.53 14.76 -8.60
CA GLN A 95 0.57 13.82 -9.20
C GLN A 95 -0.15 12.98 -8.13
N ILE A 96 0.55 12.63 -7.04
CA ILE A 96 -0.07 11.91 -5.91
C ILE A 96 -1.10 12.81 -5.22
N ASN A 97 -0.77 14.09 -5.01
CA ASN A 97 -1.67 15.08 -4.40
C ASN A 97 -2.93 15.35 -5.25
N GLN A 98 -2.88 15.10 -6.56
CA GLN A 98 -4.00 15.30 -7.47
C GLN A 98 -5.00 14.13 -7.49
N ILE A 99 -4.65 12.98 -6.88
CA ILE A 99 -5.55 11.84 -6.77
C ILE A 99 -6.69 12.19 -5.80
N ARG A 100 -7.90 12.31 -6.33
CA ARG A 100 -9.09 12.69 -5.56
C ARG A 100 -9.57 11.54 -4.69
N ARG A 101 -10.06 11.90 -3.50
CA ARG A 101 -10.74 10.99 -2.57
C ARG A 101 -12.21 11.44 -2.39
N PRO A 102 -13.17 10.53 -2.20
CA PRO A 102 -13.01 9.07 -2.11
C PRO A 102 -12.55 8.44 -3.43
N LEU A 103 -11.62 7.49 -3.33
CA LEU A 103 -10.98 6.82 -4.46
C LEU A 103 -11.43 5.36 -4.50
N VAL A 104 -12.08 4.94 -5.59
CA VAL A 104 -12.14 3.51 -5.94
C VAL A 104 -10.89 3.20 -6.76
N VAL A 105 -10.07 2.25 -6.30
CA VAL A 105 -8.79 1.94 -6.94
C VAL A 105 -9.05 1.38 -8.34
N PRO A 106 -8.52 2.01 -9.41
CA PRO A 106 -8.65 1.50 -10.77
C PRO A 106 -7.79 0.26 -10.99
N ASP A 107 -8.04 -0.50 -12.06
CA ASP A 107 -7.26 -1.69 -12.41
C ASP A 107 -5.88 -1.37 -13.02
N ALA A 108 -5.63 -0.09 -13.35
CA ALA A 108 -4.35 0.39 -13.91
C ALA A 108 -4.09 1.87 -13.59
N GLY A 109 -2.86 2.31 -13.82
CA GLY A 109 -2.39 3.69 -13.66
C GLY A 109 -1.85 3.99 -12.27
N LEU A 110 -1.46 5.25 -12.05
CA LEU A 110 -0.69 5.69 -10.88
C LEU A 110 -1.22 5.18 -9.52
N ALA A 111 -2.53 5.29 -9.27
CA ALA A 111 -3.11 4.85 -8.01
C ALA A 111 -3.08 3.33 -7.81
N CYS A 112 -3.23 2.57 -8.91
CA CYS A 112 -3.10 1.11 -8.89
C CYS A 112 -1.65 0.74 -8.54
N ASP A 113 -0.69 1.32 -9.24
CA ASP A 113 0.73 0.98 -9.09
C ASP A 113 1.27 1.28 -7.69
N ILE A 114 0.90 2.42 -7.11
CA ILE A 114 1.26 2.81 -5.72
C ILE A 114 0.81 1.75 -4.70
N LEU A 115 -0.23 0.97 -5.01
CA LEU A 115 -0.76 -0.07 -4.13
C LEU A 115 -0.35 -1.50 -4.54
N TRP A 116 0.16 -1.73 -5.76
CA TRP A 116 0.35 -3.09 -6.29
C TRP A 116 1.74 -3.41 -6.85
N SER A 117 2.54 -2.42 -7.24
CA SER A 117 3.81 -2.70 -7.91
C SER A 117 4.85 -3.27 -6.95
N ASP A 118 5.80 -4.03 -7.49
CA ASP A 118 6.81 -4.77 -6.73
C ASP A 118 8.24 -4.52 -7.25
N PRO A 119 9.25 -4.35 -6.38
CA PRO A 119 10.64 -4.47 -6.80
C PRO A 119 10.95 -5.92 -7.20
N GLU A 120 11.80 -6.10 -8.22
CA GLU A 120 12.23 -7.42 -8.68
C GLU A 120 13.75 -7.46 -8.90
N GLU A 121 14.41 -8.41 -8.23
CA GLU A 121 15.84 -8.63 -8.38
C GLU A 121 16.20 -9.10 -9.79
N ASN A 122 17.42 -8.76 -10.24
CA ASN A 122 17.93 -9.12 -11.57
C ASN A 122 17.06 -8.61 -12.74
N SER A 123 16.22 -7.60 -12.49
CA SER A 123 15.42 -6.92 -13.51
C SER A 123 15.97 -5.52 -13.84
N CYS A 124 15.65 -5.02 -15.04
CA CYS A 124 16.01 -3.67 -15.49
C CYS A 124 14.77 -3.00 -16.08
N GLY A 125 14.49 -1.77 -15.67
CA GLY A 125 13.31 -1.05 -16.11
C GLY A 125 12.01 -1.60 -15.50
N TRP A 126 10.94 -1.60 -16.30
CA TRP A 126 9.60 -2.02 -15.91
C TRP A 126 9.23 -3.33 -16.62
N MET A 127 8.59 -4.25 -15.91
CA MET A 127 8.04 -5.49 -16.49
C MET A 127 6.61 -5.72 -16.00
N GLN A 128 5.85 -6.55 -16.71
CA GLN A 128 4.49 -6.89 -16.27
C GLN A 128 4.53 -7.77 -15.03
N SER A 129 3.71 -7.45 -14.04
CA SER A 129 3.65 -8.23 -12.81
C SER A 129 3.01 -9.60 -13.01
N GLN A 130 3.58 -10.63 -12.39
CA GLN A 130 2.99 -11.97 -12.34
C GLN A 130 1.67 -12.02 -11.56
N ARG A 131 1.34 -10.96 -10.80
CA ARG A 131 0.04 -10.79 -10.13
C ARG A 131 -1.10 -10.52 -11.12
N GLY A 132 -0.79 -10.24 -12.40
CA GLY A 132 -1.77 -9.86 -13.40
C GLY A 132 -2.30 -8.42 -13.25
N VAL A 133 -1.67 -7.62 -12.36
CA VAL A 133 -2.01 -6.23 -12.09
C VAL A 133 -0.72 -5.44 -11.82
N SER A 134 -0.65 -4.22 -12.35
CA SER A 134 0.52 -3.34 -12.24
C SER A 134 1.82 -3.98 -12.81
N TYR A 135 2.97 -3.56 -12.29
CA TYR A 135 4.30 -3.82 -12.82
C TYR A 135 5.25 -4.32 -11.74
N THR A 136 6.32 -4.99 -12.18
CA THR A 136 7.56 -5.08 -11.41
C THR A 136 8.58 -4.07 -11.91
N PHE A 137 9.53 -3.70 -11.07
CA PHE A 137 10.56 -2.71 -11.40
C PHE A 137 11.95 -3.04 -10.83
N GLY A 138 12.97 -2.70 -11.62
CA GLY A 138 14.38 -2.93 -11.28
C GLY A 138 15.02 -1.85 -10.42
N GLU A 139 16.26 -2.09 -10.00
CA GLU A 139 17.03 -1.15 -9.17
C GLU A 139 17.29 0.19 -9.87
N ASP A 140 17.42 0.16 -11.20
CA ASP A 140 17.61 1.35 -12.02
C ASP A 140 16.38 2.29 -11.98
N VAL A 141 15.18 1.73 -11.88
CA VAL A 141 13.94 2.51 -11.68
C VAL A 141 13.96 3.20 -10.32
N VAL A 142 14.36 2.49 -9.26
CA VAL A 142 14.44 3.07 -7.91
C VAL A 142 15.45 4.20 -7.86
N ARG A 143 16.66 3.99 -8.40
CA ARG A 143 17.72 5.01 -8.46
C ARG A 143 17.24 6.28 -9.18
N ARG A 144 16.68 6.13 -10.38
CA ARG A 144 16.13 7.25 -11.15
C ARG A 144 14.99 7.95 -10.42
N ALA A 145 14.10 7.20 -9.77
CA ALA A 145 12.99 7.79 -9.04
C ALA A 145 13.48 8.61 -7.84
N CYS A 146 14.46 8.12 -7.08
CA CYS A 146 15.06 8.85 -5.97
C CYS A 146 15.66 10.19 -6.44
N GLU A 147 16.43 10.16 -7.53
CA GLU A 147 17.02 11.36 -8.14
C GLU A 147 15.94 12.35 -8.62
N ASN A 148 14.96 11.87 -9.39
CA ASN A 148 13.94 12.72 -10.01
C ASN A 148 12.97 13.32 -8.99
N LEU A 149 12.58 12.54 -7.98
CA LEU A 149 11.66 12.98 -6.93
C LEU A 149 12.37 13.70 -5.78
N LYS A 150 13.71 13.73 -5.79
CA LYS A 150 14.57 14.32 -4.76
C LYS A 150 14.32 13.73 -3.37
N ILE A 151 14.28 12.41 -3.31
CA ILE A 151 14.13 11.62 -2.08
C ILE A 151 15.32 10.67 -1.95
N ASP A 152 15.61 10.24 -0.73
CA ASP A 152 16.72 9.32 -0.46
C ASP A 152 16.26 7.86 -0.49
N VAL A 153 15.03 7.60 -0.04
CA VAL A 153 14.53 6.24 0.16
C VAL A 153 13.04 6.10 -0.11
N VAL A 154 12.66 4.96 -0.69
CA VAL A 154 11.28 4.48 -0.77
C VAL A 154 11.04 3.46 0.34
N LEU A 155 10.03 3.68 1.17
CA LEU A 155 9.60 2.73 2.19
C LEU A 155 8.30 2.07 1.74
N ARG A 156 8.29 0.75 1.65
CA ARG A 156 7.14 0.00 1.12
C ARG A 156 6.84 -1.30 1.87
N ALA A 157 5.74 -1.97 1.51
CA ALA A 157 5.29 -3.20 2.17
C ALA A 157 4.95 -4.31 1.15
N HIS A 158 3.73 -4.87 1.17
CA HIS A 158 3.12 -5.78 0.17
C HIS A 158 3.76 -7.17 -0.04
N GLN A 159 5.08 -7.30 0.03
CA GLN A 159 5.79 -8.57 -0.11
C GLN A 159 6.25 -9.10 1.25
N VAL A 160 6.03 -10.39 1.47
CA VAL A 160 6.58 -11.12 2.61
C VAL A 160 8.10 -11.19 2.43
N VAL A 161 8.83 -10.91 3.50
CA VAL A 161 10.30 -10.97 3.53
C VAL A 161 10.76 -11.65 4.82
N ASP A 162 11.84 -12.43 4.76
CA ASP A 162 12.21 -13.38 5.82
C ASP A 162 12.39 -12.74 7.21
N ASN A 163 13.03 -11.57 7.28
CA ASN A 163 13.33 -10.88 8.54
C ASN A 163 12.32 -9.78 8.89
N GLY A 164 11.17 -9.72 8.20
CA GLY A 164 10.21 -8.63 8.32
C GLY A 164 10.68 -7.31 7.70
N TYR A 165 11.91 -7.24 7.19
CA TYR A 165 12.38 -6.16 6.32
C TYR A 165 13.41 -6.67 5.30
N ALA A 166 13.53 -5.98 4.16
CA ALA A 166 14.55 -6.23 3.14
C ALA A 166 15.00 -4.94 2.46
N PHE A 167 16.29 -4.83 2.14
CA PHE A 167 16.85 -3.73 1.37
C PHE A 167 16.89 -4.06 -0.11
N PHE A 168 16.71 -3.04 -0.95
CA PHE A 168 16.82 -3.14 -2.40
C PHE A 168 17.49 -1.87 -2.97
N ALA A 169 18.12 -1.98 -4.14
CA ALA A 169 18.74 -0.86 -4.86
C ALA A 169 19.68 -0.02 -3.98
N GLU A 170 20.74 -0.65 -3.44
CA GLU A 170 21.72 0.02 -2.56
C GLU A 170 21.06 0.70 -1.34
N ARG A 171 20.03 0.07 -0.77
CA ARG A 171 19.25 0.55 0.39
C ARG A 171 18.38 1.80 0.11
N ARG A 172 18.18 2.15 -1.17
CA ARG A 172 17.24 3.21 -1.59
C ARG A 172 15.79 2.76 -1.62
N LEU A 173 15.53 1.47 -1.45
CA LEU A 173 14.20 0.95 -1.16
C LEU A 173 14.26 -0.03 0.01
N VAL A 174 13.28 0.06 0.90
CA VAL A 174 13.10 -0.86 2.03
C VAL A 174 11.70 -1.44 1.97
N THR A 175 11.59 -2.75 1.90
CA THR A 175 10.34 -3.48 2.11
C THR A 175 10.22 -3.79 3.60
N ILE A 176 9.06 -3.53 4.20
CA ILE A 176 8.72 -3.79 5.61
C ILE A 176 7.45 -4.64 5.65
N PHE A 177 7.49 -5.73 6.40
CA PHE A 177 6.37 -6.66 6.56
C PHE A 177 6.19 -7.02 8.03
N SER A 178 5.04 -6.64 8.60
CA SER A 178 4.81 -6.68 10.05
C SER A 178 3.97 -7.86 10.54
N ALA A 179 3.51 -8.75 9.66
CA ALA A 179 2.79 -9.95 10.05
C ALA A 179 3.77 -11.13 10.19
N SER A 180 4.14 -11.47 11.43
CA SER A 180 5.03 -12.60 11.73
C SER A 180 4.34 -13.94 11.46
N ASN A 181 5.09 -14.94 10.98
CA ASN A 181 4.58 -16.28 10.64
C ASN A 181 3.34 -16.21 9.73
N TYR A 182 3.51 -15.52 8.61
CA TYR A 182 2.41 -15.17 7.73
C TYR A 182 1.80 -16.40 7.06
N CYS A 183 0.57 -16.69 7.50
CA CYS A 183 -0.39 -17.63 6.94
C CYS A 183 0.18 -18.98 6.51
#